data_AF-A0A2U9SD37-F1
#
_entry.id   AF-A0A2U9SD37-F1
#
_cell.length_a   1.000
_cell.length_b   1.000
_cell.length_c   1.000
_cell.angle_alpha   90.00
_cell.angle_beta   90.00
_cell.angle_gamma   90.00
#
_symmetry.space_group_name_H-M   'P 1'
#
loop_
_entity.id
_entity.type
_entity.pdbx_description
1 polymer ?
#
loop_
_entity_poly.entity_id
_entity_poly.type
_entity_poly.pdbx_seq_one_letter_code
_entity_poly.pdbx_strand_id
1 'polypeptide(L)'
;MTSNEEGDASLVGPLLAQIPCLIGTLLADGAFDGEPVYRAVAAHSPDAEVIIPSRSTVVPSDTTASAPTQRDRHIQMIAGCGRLGWQRAAHYGRRSLGEVAMMRYKQLIGRGLRSRVLPTRKVEAAAGGKVMNIMTSLGMPISRKVA
;
A
#
# COMPACT_ATOMS: atom_id res chain seq x y z
N MET A 1 2.13 -6.03 -11.37
CA MET A 1 1.45 -7.21 -11.96
C MET A 1 2.27 -8.42 -11.64
N THR A 2 1.69 -9.34 -10.86
CA THR A 2 2.24 -10.64 -10.49
C THR A 2 2.05 -11.62 -11.65
N SER A 3 2.94 -12.60 -11.80
CA SER A 3 2.56 -13.87 -12.42
C SER A 3 1.62 -14.63 -11.47
N ASN A 4 0.81 -15.57 -11.94
CA ASN A 4 -0.10 -16.34 -11.08
C ASN A 4 0.61 -17.17 -9.97
N GLU A 5 1.95 -17.22 -9.99
CA GLU A 5 2.80 -18.01 -9.10
C GLU A 5 3.42 -17.17 -7.97
N GLU A 6 3.32 -15.84 -8.03
CA GLU A 6 3.88 -14.91 -7.04
C GLU A 6 2.78 -14.30 -6.19
N GLY A 7 2.91 -14.38 -4.86
CA GLY A 7 2.01 -13.67 -3.95
C GLY A 7 2.23 -12.16 -4.01
N ASP A 8 1.17 -11.35 -3.90
CA ASP A 8 1.24 -9.89 -4.06
C ASP A 8 2.31 -9.20 -3.18
N ALA A 9 2.58 -9.75 -1.99
CA ALA A 9 3.61 -9.26 -1.07
C ALA A 9 5.03 -9.32 -1.66
N SER A 10 5.34 -10.27 -2.54
CA SER A 10 6.66 -10.37 -3.19
C SER A 10 6.95 -9.20 -4.13
N LEU A 11 5.91 -8.53 -4.64
CA LEU A 11 6.08 -7.39 -5.54
C LEU A 11 6.45 -6.09 -4.84
N VAL A 12 6.34 -6.01 -3.52
CA VAL A 12 6.63 -4.76 -2.80
C VAL A 12 8.07 -4.30 -3.08
N GLY A 13 9.06 -5.19 -2.97
CA GLY A 13 10.46 -4.87 -3.25
C GLY A 13 10.69 -4.34 -4.68
N PRO A 14 10.31 -5.10 -5.73
CA PRO A 14 10.43 -4.63 -7.11
C PRO A 14 9.66 -3.34 -7.42
N LEU A 15 8.55 -3.06 -6.75
CA LEU A 15 7.79 -1.80 -6.90
C LEU A 15 8.51 -0.64 -6.23
N LEU A 16 9.05 -0.84 -5.02
CA LEU A 16 9.85 0.17 -4.32
C LEU A 16 11.10 0.53 -5.12
N ALA A 17 11.78 -0.44 -5.72
CA ALA A 17 12.98 -0.21 -6.53
C ALA A 17 12.74 0.69 -7.76
N GLN A 18 11.47 0.92 -8.16
CA GLN A 18 11.11 1.85 -9.24
C GLN A 18 10.94 3.29 -8.76
N ILE A 19 10.92 3.52 -7.45
CA ILE A 19 10.79 4.84 -6.83
C ILE A 19 12.21 5.36 -6.55
N PRO A 20 12.69 6.43 -7.22
CA PRO A 20 14.07 6.88 -7.06
C PRO A 20 14.35 7.61 -5.74
N CYS A 21 13.31 7.95 -4.97
CA CYS A 21 13.41 8.68 -3.72
C CYS A 21 12.85 7.87 -2.54
N LEU A 22 13.32 8.19 -1.34
CA LEU A 22 12.81 7.59 -0.12
C LEU A 22 11.32 7.94 0.07
N ILE A 23 10.56 6.97 0.57
CA ILE A 23 9.15 7.17 0.93
C ILE A 23 9.01 7.45 2.42
N GLY A 24 8.03 8.28 2.80
CA GLY A 24 7.72 8.52 4.22
C GLY A 24 6.77 7.50 4.83
N THR A 25 5.90 6.88 4.03
CA THR A 25 4.86 5.97 4.53
C THR A 25 4.49 4.92 3.47
N LEU A 26 4.34 3.68 3.89
CA LEU A 26 3.67 2.61 3.14
C LEU A 26 2.33 2.26 3.81
N LEU A 27 1.25 2.26 3.04
CA LEU A 27 -0.09 1.85 3.46
C LEU A 27 -0.51 0.61 2.66
N ALA A 28 -0.87 -0.48 3.35
CA ALA A 28 -1.33 -1.71 2.70
C ALA A 28 -2.36 -2.46 3.57
N ASP A 29 -3.02 -3.50 3.02
CA ASP A 29 -3.92 -4.34 3.82
C ASP A 29 -3.14 -5.42 4.56
N GLY A 30 -3.83 -6.07 5.50
CA GLY A 30 -3.26 -7.15 6.29
C GLY A 30 -2.80 -8.38 5.50
N ALA A 31 -3.02 -8.48 4.18
CA ALA A 31 -2.34 -9.50 3.37
C ALA A 31 -0.85 -9.20 3.18
N PHE A 32 -0.45 -7.93 3.34
CA PHE A 32 0.94 -7.47 3.29
C PHE A 32 1.59 -7.39 4.69
N ASP A 33 0.91 -7.83 5.76
CA ASP A 33 1.46 -7.84 7.14
C ASP A 33 2.42 -9.01 7.35
N GLY A 34 3.48 -9.07 6.55
CA GLY A 34 4.51 -10.10 6.59
C GLY A 34 5.90 -9.51 6.63
N GLU A 35 6.81 -10.19 7.33
CA GLU A 35 8.21 -9.78 7.49
C GLU A 35 8.92 -9.41 6.18
N PRO A 36 8.72 -10.13 5.04
CA PRO A 36 9.33 -9.73 3.77
C PRO A 36 8.97 -8.31 3.32
N VAL A 37 7.75 -7.85 3.60
CA VAL A 37 7.29 -6.49 3.26
C VAL A 37 7.99 -5.45 4.12
N TYR A 38 8.03 -5.65 5.44
CA TYR A 38 8.73 -4.73 6.35
C TYR A 38 10.22 -4.63 6.02
N ARG A 39 10.87 -5.76 5.72
CA ARG A 39 12.28 -5.79 5.29
C ARG A 39 12.49 -5.05 3.97
N ALA A 40 11.62 -5.27 2.98
CA ALA A 40 11.72 -4.58 1.69
C ALA A 40 11.57 -3.06 1.84
N VAL A 41 10.63 -2.62 2.69
CA VAL A 41 10.46 -1.20 3.01
C VAL A 41 11.68 -0.65 3.71
N ALA A 42 12.17 -1.29 4.78
CA ALA A 42 13.33 -0.81 5.52
C ALA A 42 14.61 -0.75 4.67
N ALA A 43 14.79 -1.68 3.74
CA ALA A 43 15.93 -1.68 2.80
C ALA A 43 15.88 -0.50 1.82
N HIS A 44 14.68 -0.08 1.39
CA HIS A 44 14.51 1.04 0.48
C HIS A 44 14.40 2.40 1.21
N SER A 45 13.77 2.42 2.38
CA SER A 45 13.43 3.62 3.15
C SER A 45 13.40 3.28 4.65
N PRO A 46 14.56 3.37 5.33
CA PRO A 46 14.71 2.94 6.73
C PRO A 46 13.75 3.65 7.70
N ASP A 47 13.45 4.92 7.44
CA ASP A 47 12.59 5.77 8.28
C ASP A 47 11.12 5.74 7.87
N ALA A 48 10.74 4.92 6.88
CA ALA A 48 9.36 4.86 6.42
C ALA A 48 8.44 4.21 7.47
N GLU A 49 7.27 4.82 7.67
CA GLU A 49 6.20 4.24 8.49
C GLU A 49 5.43 3.17 7.70
N VAL A 50 5.33 1.95 8.23
CA VAL A 50 4.61 0.84 7.60
C VAL A 50 3.26 0.65 8.29
N ILE A 51 2.21 1.22 7.70
CA ILE A 51 0.85 1.22 8.25
C ILE A 51 0.04 0.10 7.61
N ILE A 52 0.10 -1.07 8.25
CA ILE A 52 -0.60 -2.28 7.83
C ILE A 52 -1.36 -2.84 9.05
N PRO A 53 -2.68 -3.14 8.91
CA PRO A 53 -3.42 -3.73 10.02
C PRO A 53 -2.98 -5.18 10.22
N SER A 54 -2.37 -5.47 11.37
CA SER A 54 -2.13 -6.85 11.78
C SER A 54 -3.44 -7.58 12.09
N ARG A 55 -3.45 -8.90 11.85
CA ARG A 55 -4.58 -9.75 12.24
C ARG A 55 -4.57 -9.92 13.76
N SER A 56 -5.75 -10.06 14.36
CA SER A 56 -5.89 -10.20 15.82
C SER A 56 -5.22 -11.45 16.40
N THR A 57 -4.85 -12.42 15.57
CA THR A 57 -4.20 -13.68 15.95
C THR A 57 -2.68 -13.67 15.73
N VAL A 58 -2.09 -12.54 15.34
CA VAL A 58 -0.64 -12.44 15.12
C VAL A 58 0.08 -12.37 16.47
N VAL A 59 1.13 -13.17 16.59
CA VAL A 59 2.02 -13.19 17.76
C VAL A 59 3.08 -12.09 17.59
N PRO A 60 3.34 -11.28 18.63
CA PRO A 60 4.44 -10.31 18.63
C PRO A 60 5.81 -10.99 18.43
N SER A 61 6.81 -10.24 18.00
CA SER A 61 8.19 -10.73 17.91
C SER A 61 8.79 -11.04 19.29
N ASP A 62 9.79 -11.92 19.33
CA ASP A 62 10.49 -12.27 20.58
C ASP A 62 11.14 -11.06 21.27
N THR A 63 11.49 -10.02 20.50
CA THR A 63 12.12 -8.79 21.01
C THR A 63 11.11 -7.72 21.41
N THR A 64 9.80 -7.99 21.33
CA THR A 64 8.72 -7.02 21.60
C THR A 64 8.87 -6.31 22.95
N ALA A 65 9.37 -7.01 23.97
CA ALA A 65 9.52 -6.45 25.33
C ALA A 65 10.67 -5.45 25.46
N SER A 66 11.74 -5.58 24.69
CA SER A 66 12.97 -4.78 24.83
C SER A 66 13.18 -3.79 23.68
N ALA A 67 12.83 -4.17 22.45
CA ALA A 67 12.97 -3.37 21.25
C ALA A 67 11.83 -3.68 20.28
N PRO A 68 10.60 -3.17 20.53
CA PRO A 68 9.45 -3.48 19.70
C PRO A 68 9.64 -2.94 18.28
N THR A 69 9.36 -3.79 17.29
CA THR A 69 9.31 -3.39 15.87
C THR A 69 8.09 -2.51 15.59
N GLN A 70 8.02 -1.88 14.41
CA GLN A 70 6.80 -1.14 14.00
C GLN A 70 5.56 -2.04 14.04
N ARG A 71 5.72 -3.29 13.60
CA ARG A 71 4.66 -4.31 13.63
C ARG A 71 4.21 -4.63 15.05
N ASP A 72 5.13 -4.81 15.98
CA ASP A 72 4.81 -5.10 17.38
C ASP A 72 4.05 -3.96 18.04
N ARG A 73 4.41 -2.71 17.74
CA ARG A 73 3.68 -1.52 18.21
C ARG A 73 2.24 -1.50 17.70
N HIS A 74 2.01 -1.88 16.45
CA HIS A 74 0.65 -2.02 15.91
C HIS A 74 -0.14 -3.13 16.59
N ILE A 75 0.47 -4.29 16.85
CA ILE A 75 -0.17 -5.39 17.58
C ILE A 75 -0.57 -4.95 18.99
N GLN A 76 0.35 -4.33 19.74
CA GLN A 76 0.08 -3.79 21.08
C GLN A 76 -1.02 -2.74 21.07
N MET A 77 -1.00 -1.82 20.11
CA MET A 77 -2.01 -0.77 19.98
C MET A 77 -3.40 -1.36 19.66
N ILE A 78 -3.46 -2.33 18.74
CA ILE A 78 -4.72 -3.02 18.44
C ILE A 78 -5.24 -3.78 19.67
N ALA A 79 -4.37 -4.40 20.46
CA ALA A 79 -4.75 -5.06 21.71
C ALA A 79 -5.28 -4.07 22.76
N GLY A 80 -4.68 -2.87 22.86
CA GLY A 80 -5.05 -1.86 23.84
C GLY A 80 -6.30 -1.04 23.50
N CYS A 81 -6.44 -0.55 22.27
CA CYS A 81 -7.54 0.33 21.85
C CYS A 81 -8.47 -0.26 20.79
N GLY A 82 -8.29 -1.54 20.45
CA GLY A 82 -9.03 -2.20 19.39
C GLY A 82 -8.61 -1.75 17.98
N ARG A 83 -9.06 -2.49 16.96
CA ARG A 83 -8.69 -2.23 15.56
C ARG A 83 -9.19 -0.88 15.05
N LEU A 84 -10.39 -0.44 15.44
CA LEU A 84 -10.94 0.86 15.04
C LEU A 84 -10.18 2.02 15.69
N GLY A 85 -9.76 1.89 16.95
CA GLY A 85 -8.92 2.87 17.63
C GLY A 85 -7.58 3.02 16.94
N TRP A 86 -6.92 1.90 16.63
CA TRP A 86 -5.68 1.87 15.86
C TRP A 86 -5.84 2.52 14.48
N GLN A 87 -6.92 2.22 13.74
CA GLN A 87 -7.16 2.82 12.42
C GLN A 87 -7.25 4.35 12.45
N ARG A 88 -7.83 4.92 13.51
CA ARG A 88 -7.92 6.38 13.70
C ARG A 88 -6.55 6.97 14.03
N ALA A 89 -5.83 6.34 14.94
CA ALA A 89 -4.53 6.83 15.40
C ALA A 89 -3.43 6.72 14.34
N ALA A 90 -3.40 5.62 13.58
CA ALA A 90 -2.46 5.40 12.48
C ALA A 90 -2.93 6.03 11.16
N HIS A 91 -3.97 6.86 11.17
CA HIS A 91 -4.53 7.52 9.97
C HIS A 91 -4.81 6.56 8.79
N TYR A 92 -5.19 5.31 9.07
CA TYR A 92 -5.38 4.25 8.07
C TYR A 92 -6.47 4.57 7.05
N GLY A 93 -7.40 5.49 7.37
CA GLY A 93 -8.40 6.01 6.43
C GLY A 93 -7.82 6.58 5.13
N ARG A 94 -6.55 7.02 5.13
CA ARG A 94 -5.83 7.48 3.92
C ARG A 94 -5.73 6.41 2.83
N ARG A 95 -5.86 5.12 3.18
CA ARG A 95 -5.94 4.00 2.22
C ARG A 95 -7.01 4.22 1.15
N SER A 96 -8.14 4.82 1.52
CA SER A 96 -9.25 5.10 0.60
C SER A 96 -8.82 5.94 -0.62
N LEU A 97 -7.79 6.77 -0.49
CA LEU A 97 -7.24 7.55 -1.62
C LEU A 97 -6.64 6.65 -2.70
N GLY A 98 -5.95 5.58 -2.31
CA GLY A 98 -5.41 4.58 -3.24
C GLY A 98 -6.52 3.79 -3.94
N GLU A 99 -7.55 3.41 -3.19
CA GLU A 99 -8.73 2.73 -3.76
C GLU A 99 -9.47 3.63 -4.77
N VAL A 100 -9.64 4.90 -4.44
CA VAL A 100 -10.22 5.91 -5.35
C VAL A 100 -9.34 6.15 -6.57
N ALA A 101 -8.01 6.14 -6.44
CA ALA A 101 -7.10 6.21 -7.59
C ALA A 101 -7.27 4.99 -8.51
N MET A 102 -7.36 3.78 -7.96
CA MET A 102 -7.57 2.57 -8.74
C MET A 102 -8.95 2.52 -9.39
N MET A 103 -9.99 3.01 -8.69
CA MET A 103 -11.33 3.15 -9.25
C MET A 103 -11.32 4.10 -10.46
N ARG A 104 -10.69 5.27 -10.34
CA ARG A 104 -10.52 6.22 -11.45
C ARG A 104 -9.76 5.62 -12.62
N TYR A 105 -8.66 4.91 -12.35
CA TYR A 105 -7.92 4.19 -13.38
C TYR A 105 -8.84 3.24 -14.17
N LYS A 106 -9.65 2.44 -13.47
CA LYS A 106 -10.57 1.48 -14.11
C LYS A 106 -11.68 2.15 -14.92
N GLN A 107 -12.13 3.33 -14.51
CA GLN A 107 -13.16 4.10 -15.21
C GLN A 107 -12.61 4.85 -16.44
N LEU A 108 -11.43 5.44 -16.33
CA LEU A 108 -10.84 6.30 -17.37
C LEU A 108 -10.02 5.51 -18.40
N ILE A 109 -9.19 4.58 -17.93
CA ILE A 109 -8.29 3.79 -18.79
C ILE A 109 -8.95 2.48 -19.22
N GLY A 110 -9.61 1.81 -18.26
CA GLY A 110 -10.35 0.57 -18.51
C GLY A 110 -10.17 -0.46 -17.41
N ARG A 111 -11.11 -1.41 -17.34
CA ARG A 111 -11.15 -2.46 -16.30
C ARG A 111 -10.13 -3.59 -16.50
N GLY A 112 -9.52 -3.69 -17.69
CA GLY A 112 -8.58 -4.74 -18.04
C GLY A 112 -7.45 -4.21 -18.89
N LEU A 113 -6.40 -5.02 -19.01
CA LEU A 113 -5.27 -4.76 -19.90
C LEU A 113 -5.47 -5.51 -21.20
N ARG A 114 -5.17 -4.86 -22.33
CA ARG A 114 -5.32 -5.41 -23.68
C ARG A 114 -4.27 -6.46 -23.98
N SER A 115 -3.02 -6.23 -23.55
CA SER A 115 -1.95 -7.18 -23.81
C SER A 115 -2.17 -8.49 -23.06
N ARG A 116 -1.80 -9.61 -23.70
CA ARG A 116 -1.72 -10.93 -23.06
C ARG A 116 -0.31 -11.25 -22.54
N VAL A 117 0.69 -10.46 -22.92
CA VAL A 117 2.11 -10.65 -22.60
C VAL A 117 2.51 -9.73 -21.45
N LEU A 118 3.14 -10.30 -20.40
CA LEU A 118 3.41 -9.62 -19.12
C LEU A 118 4.27 -8.35 -19.25
N PRO A 119 5.41 -8.34 -19.99
CA PRO A 119 6.16 -7.10 -20.24
C PRO A 119 5.29 -5.97 -20.80
N THR A 120 4.51 -6.25 -21.84
CA THR A 120 3.64 -5.25 -22.46
C THR A 120 2.49 -4.83 -21.55
N ARG A 121 1.97 -5.74 -20.70
CA ARG A 121 0.99 -5.38 -19.65
C ARG A 121 1.56 -4.39 -18.64
N LYS A 122 2.83 -4.56 -18.24
CA LYS A 122 3.50 -3.61 -17.32
C LYS A 122 3.62 -2.22 -17.97
N VAL A 123 3.98 -2.15 -19.25
CA VAL A 123 4.06 -0.90 -20.01
C VAL A 123 2.67 -0.25 -20.14
N GLU A 124 1.65 -1.04 -20.47
CA GLU A 124 0.26 -0.56 -20.58
C GLU A 124 -0.23 0.06 -19.25
N ALA A 125 0.02 -0.63 -18.13
CA ALA A 125 -0.32 -0.13 -16.80
C ALA A 125 0.45 1.15 -16.44
N ALA A 126 1.75 1.20 -16.73
CA ALA A 126 2.58 2.37 -16.48
C ALA A 126 2.13 3.59 -17.31
N ALA A 127 1.79 3.38 -18.59
CA ALA A 127 1.26 4.42 -19.46
C ALA A 127 -0.08 4.96 -18.94
N GLY A 128 -1.01 4.07 -18.55
CA GLY A 128 -2.29 4.48 -17.95
C GLY A 128 -2.11 5.27 -16.66
N GLY A 129 -1.18 4.85 -15.79
CA GLY A 129 -0.83 5.59 -14.57
C GLY A 129 -0.26 6.97 -14.88
N LYS A 130 0.63 7.08 -15.87
CA LYS A 130 1.21 8.36 -16.30
C LYS A 130 0.16 9.32 -16.86
N VAL A 131 -0.77 8.84 -17.68
CA VAL A 131 -1.90 9.64 -18.18
C VAL A 131 -2.74 10.17 -17.01
N MET A 132 -3.07 9.33 -16.04
CA MET A 132 -3.85 9.73 -14.86
C MET A 132 -3.12 10.79 -14.01
N ASN A 133 -1.80 10.66 -13.85
CA ASN A 133 -0.99 11.65 -13.13
C ASN A 133 -0.96 13.00 -13.85
N ILE A 134 -0.82 13.00 -15.19
CA ILE A 134 -0.89 14.23 -16.00
C ILE A 134 -2.26 14.89 -15.84
N MET A 135 -3.35 14.13 -15.99
CA MET A 135 -4.71 14.65 -15.79
C MET A 135 -4.89 15.25 -14.39
N THR A 136 -4.40 14.58 -13.35
CA THR A 136 -4.48 15.07 -11.97
C THR A 136 -3.72 16.39 -11.79
N SER A 137 -2.56 16.55 -12.44
CA SER A 137 -1.79 17.80 -12.40
C SER A 137 -2.47 18.99 -13.10
N LEU A 138 -3.35 18.72 -14.07
CA LEU A 138 -4.13 19.76 -14.77
C LEU A 138 -5.36 20.22 -13.98
N GLY A 139 -5.74 19.48 -12.94
CA GLY A 139 -6.87 19.79 -12.07
C GLY A 139 -7.76 18.58 -11.80
N MET A 140 -8.48 18.63 -10.69
CA MET A 140 -9.40 17.57 -10.27
C MET A 140 -10.82 18.15 -10.07
N PRO A 141 -11.87 17.45 -10.52
CA PRO A 141 -13.24 17.87 -10.24
C PRO A 141 -13.51 17.97 -8.74
N ILE A 142 -14.18 19.04 -8.31
CA ILE A 142 -14.60 19.22 -6.92
C ILE A 142 -15.97 18.56 -6.74
N SER A 143 -15.98 17.36 -6.16
CA SER A 143 -17.23 16.69 -5.77
C SER A 143 -17.82 17.35 -4.52
N ARG A 144 -19.10 17.74 -4.58
CA ARG A 144 -19.85 18.24 -3.43
C ARG A 144 -21.01 17.31 -3.11
N LYS A 145 -21.26 17.07 -1.82
CA LYS A 145 -22.43 16.34 -1.36
C LYS A 145 -23.64 17.27 -1.50
N VAL A 146 -24.63 16.86 -2.30
CA VAL A 146 -25.92 17.57 -2.40
C VAL A 146 -26.81 17.08 -1.25
N ALA A 147 -27.50 18.01 -0.60
CA ALA A 147 -28.40 17.76 0.53
C ALA A 147 -29.71 17.09 0.08
#